data_AF-A0A6C0DC53-F1
#
_entry.id   AF-A0A6C0DC53-F1
#
_cell.length_a   1.000
_cell.length_b   1.000
_cell.length_c   1.000
_cell.angle_alpha   90.00
_cell.angle_beta   90.00
_cell.angle_gamma   90.00
#
_symmetry.space_group_name_H-M   'P 1'
#
loop_
_entity.id
_entity.type
_entity.pdbx_description
1 polymer ?
#
loop_
_entity_poly.entity_id
_entity_poly.type
_entity_poly.pdbx_seq_one_letter_code
_entity_poly.pdbx_strand_id
1 'polypeptide(L)'
;MRSTETSINHRVQDIFNENKINDLKRFMTKRQQLNSCNMKLRYLHYIMHYSSILITTIAASYQEHPTDTFVKMIWVGLTMNILSSLIGSFEKMNKSVSNKLLSDIYKIKSNTYIDECEMIDSFRETSSTKSNNTDSNKKHQNNEKVVPV
;
A
#
# COMPACT_ATOMS: atom_id res chain seq x y z
N MET A 1 -35.29 13.48 42.61
CA MET A 1 -34.82 12.34 41.77
C MET A 1 -34.78 12.66 40.28
N ARG A 2 -35.77 13.36 39.69
CA ARG A 2 -35.75 13.72 38.26
C ARG A 2 -34.66 14.74 37.85
N SER A 3 -34.29 15.67 38.73
CA SER A 3 -33.29 16.71 38.47
C SER A 3 -31.84 16.18 38.45
N THR A 4 -31.55 15.12 39.21
CA THR A 4 -30.24 14.48 39.25
C THR A 4 -29.96 13.64 38.00
N GLU A 5 -30.99 13.03 37.40
CA GLU A 5 -30.82 12.29 36.13
C GLU A 5 -30.56 13.23 34.95
N THR A 6 -31.17 14.43 34.93
CA THR A 6 -30.93 15.42 33.87
C THR A 6 -29.50 15.98 33.94
N SER A 7 -28.94 16.18 35.13
CA SER A 7 -27.57 16.67 35.30
C SER A 7 -26.52 15.61 34.94
N ILE A 8 -26.79 14.34 35.25
CA ILE A 8 -25.93 13.21 34.85
C ILE A 8 -25.91 13.08 33.33
N ASN A 9 -27.08 13.12 32.66
CA ASN A 9 -27.16 13.03 31.20
C ASN A 9 -26.44 14.19 30.50
N HIS A 10 -26.55 15.43 31.02
CA HIS A 10 -25.81 16.57 30.50
C HIS A 10 -24.29 16.35 30.60
N ARG A 11 -23.83 15.88 31.77
CA ARG A 11 -22.40 15.63 32.00
C ARG A 11 -21.85 14.48 31.15
N VAL A 12 -22.63 13.44 30.92
CA VAL A 12 -22.30 12.36 29.98
C VAL A 12 -22.17 12.92 28.57
N GLN A 13 -23.11 13.76 28.13
CA GLN A 13 -23.08 14.38 26.81
C GLN A 13 -21.84 15.28 26.62
N ASP A 14 -21.47 16.04 27.65
CA ASP A 14 -20.26 16.87 27.64
C ASP A 14 -18.99 16.02 27.45
N ILE A 15 -18.88 14.89 28.18
CA ILE A 15 -17.75 13.95 28.06
C ILE A 15 -17.66 13.38 26.64
N PHE A 16 -18.79 12.98 26.04
CA PHE A 16 -18.81 12.47 24.67
C PHE A 16 -18.43 13.54 23.64
N ASN A 17 -18.91 14.77 23.82
CA ASN A 17 -18.59 15.89 22.95
C ASN A 17 -17.09 16.25 23.04
N GLU A 18 -16.54 16.29 24.24
CA GLU A 18 -15.11 16.54 24.46
C GLU A 18 -14.24 15.43 23.84
N ASN A 19 -14.65 14.16 24.00
CA ASN A 19 -13.94 13.04 23.38
C ASN A 19 -13.94 13.13 21.85
N LYS A 20 -15.10 13.45 21.23
CA LYS A 20 -15.20 13.66 19.77
C LYS A 20 -14.25 14.76 19.27
N ILE A 21 -14.13 15.87 20.00
CA ILE A 21 -13.23 16.97 19.66
C ILE A 21 -11.76 16.52 19.78
N ASN A 22 -11.42 15.80 20.84
CA ASN A 22 -10.07 15.29 21.05
C ASN A 22 -9.66 14.27 19.98
N ASP A 23 -10.55 13.34 19.64
CA ASP A 23 -10.36 12.37 18.55
C ASP A 23 -10.18 13.06 17.21
N LEU A 24 -11.01 14.06 16.90
CA LEU A 24 -10.88 14.85 15.68
C LEU A 24 -9.50 15.51 15.57
N LYS A 25 -9.02 16.13 16.67
CA LYS A 25 -7.67 16.73 16.72
C LYS A 25 -6.58 15.69 16.53
N ARG A 26 -6.70 14.52 17.16
CA ARG A 26 -5.77 13.40 17.03
C ARG A 26 -5.72 12.89 15.59
N PHE A 27 -6.88 12.68 14.96
CA PHE A 27 -6.99 12.18 13.60
C PHE A 27 -6.42 13.15 12.57
N MET A 28 -6.71 14.45 12.70
CA MET A 28 -6.14 15.48 11.83
C MET A 28 -4.62 15.53 11.92
N THR A 29 -4.08 15.53 13.14
CA THR A 29 -2.62 15.53 13.37
C THR A 29 -1.97 14.27 12.80
N LYS A 30 -2.56 13.10 13.07
CA LYS A 30 -2.04 11.81 12.58
C LYS A 30 -2.07 11.73 11.05
N ARG A 31 -3.11 12.26 10.39
CA ARG A 31 -3.19 12.34 8.93
C ARG A 31 -2.12 13.25 8.32
N GLN A 32 -1.85 14.40 8.93
CA GLN A 32 -0.80 15.31 8.46
C GLN A 32 0.58 14.64 8.54
N GLN A 33 0.85 13.93 9.64
CA GLN A 33 2.08 13.14 9.80
C GLN A 33 2.17 12.00 8.79
N LEU A 34 1.07 11.25 8.59
CA LEU A 34 1.00 10.18 7.60
C LEU A 34 1.24 10.72 6.18
N ASN A 35 0.67 11.86 5.82
CA ASN A 35 0.83 12.44 4.49
C ASN A 35 2.30 12.88 4.25
N SER A 36 2.93 13.51 5.24
CA SER A 36 4.36 13.86 5.18
C SER A 36 5.24 12.62 5.04
N CYS A 37 4.98 11.57 5.83
CA CYS A 37 5.69 10.29 5.75
C CYS A 37 5.48 9.62 4.39
N ASN A 38 4.24 9.63 3.87
CA ASN A 38 3.88 9.04 2.60
C ASN A 38 4.64 9.69 1.43
N MET A 39 4.78 11.02 1.46
CA MET A 39 5.57 11.74 0.47
C MET A 39 7.05 11.32 0.51
N LYS A 40 7.64 11.20 1.71
CA LYS A 40 9.03 10.76 1.89
C LYS A 40 9.24 9.31 1.40
N LEU A 41 8.32 8.41 1.76
CA LEU A 41 8.37 7.00 1.34
C LEU A 41 8.25 6.87 -0.18
N ARG A 42 7.39 7.67 -0.81
CA ARG A 42 7.25 7.68 -2.27
C ARG A 42 8.55 8.10 -2.97
N TYR A 43 9.20 9.16 -2.51
CA TYR A 43 10.49 9.56 -3.08
C TYR A 43 11.56 8.47 -2.86
N LEU A 44 11.60 7.88 -1.67
CA LEU A 44 12.54 6.78 -1.38
C LEU A 44 12.30 5.56 -2.27
N HIS A 45 11.03 5.20 -2.49
CA HIS A 45 10.65 4.10 -3.38
C HIS A 45 11.21 4.34 -4.79
N TYR A 46 10.99 5.52 -5.38
CA TYR A 46 11.49 5.81 -6.72
C TYR A 46 13.02 5.76 -6.79
N ILE A 47 13.73 6.35 -5.82
CA ILE A 47 15.19 6.33 -5.80
C ILE A 47 15.71 4.88 -5.76
N MET A 48 15.15 4.05 -4.88
CA MET A 48 15.53 2.63 -4.75
C MET A 48 15.21 1.84 -6.03
N HIS A 49 14.03 2.07 -6.61
CA HIS A 49 13.60 1.40 -7.83
C HIS A 49 14.50 1.74 -9.03
N TYR A 50 14.78 3.02 -9.26
CA TYR A 50 15.66 3.43 -10.36
C TYR A 50 17.10 2.96 -10.14
N SER A 51 17.61 3.03 -8.92
CA SER A 51 18.96 2.53 -8.60
C SER A 51 19.09 1.02 -8.88
N SER A 52 18.08 0.24 -8.51
CA SER A 52 18.02 -1.20 -8.79
C SER A 52 18.08 -1.50 -10.29
N ILE A 53 17.28 -0.79 -11.10
CA ILE A 53 17.30 -0.95 -12.56
C ILE A 53 18.66 -0.57 -13.13
N LEU A 54 19.22 0.58 -12.72
CA LEU A 54 20.52 1.04 -13.19
C LEU A 54 21.63 0.03 -12.90
N ILE A 55 21.68 -0.51 -11.68
CA ILE A 55 22.66 -1.55 -11.30
C ILE A 55 22.50 -2.80 -12.17
N THR A 56 21.25 -3.23 -12.39
CA THR A 56 20.95 -4.43 -13.20
C THR A 56 21.31 -4.21 -14.67
N THR A 57 21.04 -3.03 -15.22
CA THR A 57 21.39 -2.67 -16.60
C THR A 57 22.90 -2.59 -16.78
N ILE A 58 23.62 -1.98 -15.83
CA ILE A 58 25.09 -1.95 -15.86
C ILE A 58 25.64 -3.38 -15.80
N ALA A 59 25.11 -4.24 -14.92
CA ALA A 59 25.52 -5.64 -14.85
C ALA A 59 25.29 -6.36 -16.19
N ALA A 60 24.12 -6.19 -16.81
CA ALA A 60 23.80 -6.79 -18.10
C ALA A 60 24.75 -6.33 -19.23
N SER A 61 25.31 -5.11 -19.16
CA SER A 61 26.27 -4.64 -20.16
C SER A 61 27.63 -5.38 -20.14
N TYR A 62 27.98 -6.03 -19.03
CA TYR A 62 29.23 -6.79 -18.88
C TYR A 62 29.09 -8.29 -19.19
N GLN A 63 27.98 -8.70 -19.82
CA GLN A 63 27.63 -10.11 -20.03
C GLN A 63 28.67 -10.91 -20.84
N GLU A 64 29.49 -10.25 -21.66
CA GLU A 64 30.54 -10.89 -22.48
C GLU A 64 31.69 -11.48 -21.64
N HIS A 65 31.89 -11.02 -20.40
CA HIS A 65 32.86 -11.57 -19.46
C HIS A 65 32.20 -11.94 -18.13
N PRO A 66 31.62 -13.15 -18.01
CA PRO A 66 30.98 -13.60 -16.78
C PRO A 66 32.04 -13.83 -15.70
N THR A 67 32.29 -12.80 -14.90
CA THR A 67 33.09 -12.87 -13.68
C THR A 67 32.16 -13.02 -12.47
N ASP A 68 32.66 -13.50 -11.33
CA ASP A 68 31.88 -13.56 -10.07
C ASP A 68 31.22 -12.21 -9.71
N THR A 69 31.79 -11.10 -10.18
CA THR A 69 31.28 -9.74 -10.05
C THR A 69 29.93 -9.52 -10.75
N PHE A 70 29.72 -10.12 -11.93
CA PHE A 70 28.46 -10.02 -12.69
C PHE A 70 27.28 -10.59 -11.89
N VAL A 71 27.46 -11.80 -11.37
CA VAL A 71 26.44 -12.51 -10.58
C VAL A 71 26.12 -11.71 -9.30
N LYS A 72 27.15 -11.16 -8.65
CA LYS A 72 26.98 -10.31 -7.45
C LYS A 72 26.18 -9.04 -7.75
N MET A 73 26.49 -8.33 -8.85
CA MET A 73 25.77 -7.09 -9.20
C MET A 73 24.29 -7.34 -9.53
N ILE A 74 23.97 -8.42 -10.24
CA ILE A 74 22.57 -8.80 -10.51
C ILE A 74 21.83 -9.11 -9.21
N TRP A 75 22.44 -9.86 -8.29
CA TRP A 75 21.83 -10.16 -7.00
C TRP A 75 21.59 -8.90 -6.15
N VAL A 76 22.51 -7.95 -6.18
CA VAL A 76 22.32 -6.63 -5.53
C VAL A 76 21.15 -5.89 -6.16
N GLY A 77 21.08 -5.83 -7.49
CA GLY A 77 19.94 -5.24 -8.21
C GLY A 77 18.60 -5.87 -7.80
N LEU A 78 18.54 -7.21 -7.77
CA LEU A 78 17.33 -7.97 -7.42
C LEU A 78 16.89 -7.72 -5.97
N THR A 79 17.82 -7.78 -5.02
CA THR A 79 17.51 -7.52 -3.60
C THR A 79 17.04 -6.10 -3.35
N MET A 80 17.62 -5.12 -4.07
CA MET A 80 17.19 -3.73 -4.00
C MET A 80 15.79 -3.52 -4.59
N ASN A 81 15.42 -4.30 -5.62
CA ASN A 81 14.06 -4.28 -6.17
C ASN A 81 13.02 -4.82 -5.18
N ILE A 82 13.35 -5.91 -4.47
CA ILE A 82 12.52 -6.47 -3.41
C ILE A 82 12.33 -5.45 -2.27
N LEU A 83 13.40 -4.78 -1.87
CA LEU A 83 13.33 -3.73 -0.86
C LEU A 83 12.48 -2.54 -1.31
N SER A 84 12.57 -2.14 -2.58
CA SER A 84 11.69 -1.11 -3.17
C SER A 84 10.21 -1.52 -3.10
N SER A 85 9.92 -2.78 -3.42
CA SER A 85 8.56 -3.33 -3.34
C SER A 85 8.01 -3.30 -1.91
N LEU A 86 8.85 -3.59 -0.91
CA LEU A 86 8.46 -3.51 0.51
C LEU A 86 8.11 -2.06 0.92
N ILE A 87 8.92 -1.08 0.51
CA ILE A 87 8.65 0.34 0.75
C ILE A 87 7.32 0.75 0.11
N GLY A 88 7.04 0.26 -1.11
CA GLY A 88 5.76 0.50 -1.79
C GLY A 88 4.57 -0.11 -1.03
N SER A 89 4.74 -1.27 -0.41
CA SER A 89 3.72 -1.87 0.46
C SER A 89 3.44 -1.01 1.70
N PHE A 90 4.47 -0.43 2.32
CA PHE A 90 4.32 0.52 3.42
C PHE A 90 3.58 1.80 2.99
N GLU A 91 3.86 2.32 1.79
CA GLU A 91 3.10 3.45 1.22
C GLU A 91 1.60 3.13 1.11
N LYS A 92 1.26 1.94 0.59
CA LYS A 92 -0.14 1.48 0.47
C LYS A 92 -0.81 1.36 1.83
N MET A 93 -0.12 0.80 2.83
CA MET A 93 -0.63 0.68 4.19
C MET A 93 -0.90 2.06 4.79
N ASN A 94 0.03 3.01 4.67
CA ASN A 94 -0.14 4.37 5.15
C ASN A 94 -1.31 5.09 4.44
N LYS A 95 -1.47 4.88 3.14
CA LYS A 95 -2.62 5.41 2.39
C LYS A 95 -3.94 4.83 2.88
N SER A 96 -3.99 3.52 3.14
CA SER A 96 -5.15 2.84 3.72
C SER A 96 -5.55 3.44 5.08
N VAL A 97 -4.58 3.57 6.01
CA VAL A 97 -4.78 4.21 7.31
C VAL A 97 -5.27 5.66 7.17
N SER A 98 -4.68 6.43 6.25
CA SER A 98 -5.09 7.81 6.01
C SER A 98 -6.52 7.92 5.48
N ASN A 99 -6.94 7.02 4.59
CA ASN A 99 -8.32 6.96 4.09
C ASN A 99 -9.30 6.59 5.19
N LYS A 100 -8.94 5.65 6.07
CA LYS A 100 -9.77 5.31 7.23
C LYS A 100 -9.96 6.51 8.15
N LEU A 101 -8.87 7.19 8.51
CA LEU A 101 -8.93 8.42 9.33
C LEU A 101 -9.80 9.50 8.66
N LEU A 102 -9.80 9.61 7.33
CA LEU A 102 -10.71 10.51 6.60
C LEU A 102 -12.18 10.12 6.78
N SER A 103 -12.49 8.82 6.65
CA SER A 103 -13.82 8.28 6.89
C SER A 103 -14.30 8.60 8.31
N ASP A 104 -13.45 8.39 9.31
CA ASP A 104 -13.78 8.67 10.72
C ASP A 104 -14.03 10.16 10.96
N ILE A 105 -13.23 11.04 10.35
CA ILE A 105 -13.48 12.50 10.38
C ILE A 105 -14.84 12.85 9.75
N TYR A 106 -15.21 12.23 8.62
CA TYR A 106 -16.53 12.43 8.02
C TYR A 106 -17.66 11.93 8.93
N LYS A 107 -17.49 10.78 9.58
CA LYS A 107 -18.47 10.26 10.56
C LYS A 107 -18.63 11.20 11.76
N ILE A 108 -17.55 11.82 12.24
CA ILE A 108 -17.61 12.84 13.30
C ILE A 108 -18.42 14.05 12.80
N LYS A 109 -18.17 14.50 11.58
CA LYS A 109 -18.91 15.62 10.96
C LYS A 109 -20.40 15.32 10.77
N SER A 110 -20.77 14.10 10.38
CA SER A 110 -22.17 13.67 10.22
C SER A 110 -22.85 13.26 11.54
N ASN A 111 -22.14 13.37 12.67
CA ASN A 111 -22.60 12.94 14.00
C ASN A 111 -22.94 11.44 14.12
N THR A 112 -22.41 10.61 13.22
CA THR A 112 -22.59 9.14 13.19
C THR A 112 -21.32 8.41 13.62
N TYR A 113 -20.39 9.11 14.27
CA TYR A 113 -19.14 8.53 14.76
C TYR A 113 -19.40 7.62 15.97
N ILE A 114 -18.95 6.38 15.82
CA ILE A 114 -18.82 5.39 16.88
C ILE A 114 -17.33 5.05 16.93
N ASP A 115 -16.74 5.10 18.12
CA ASP A 115 -15.34 4.76 18.35
C ASP A 115 -15.18 3.24 18.22
N GLU A 116 -15.10 2.77 16.98
CA GLU A 116 -14.86 1.37 16.66
C GLU A 116 -13.38 1.19 16.34
N CYS A 117 -12.71 0.35 17.13
CA CYS A 117 -11.35 -0.09 16.90
C CYS A 117 -11.30 -1.13 15.76
N GLU A 118 -11.81 -0.76 14.58
CA GLU A 118 -11.82 -1.64 13.42
C GLU A 118 -10.36 -1.84 12.95
N MET A 119 -9.76 -2.98 13.28
CA MET A 119 -8.40 -3.28 12.85
C MET A 119 -8.33 -3.31 11.32
N ILE A 120 -7.30 -2.67 10.77
CA ILE A 120 -7.14 -2.52 9.33
C ILE A 120 -6.76 -3.89 8.75
N ASP A 121 -7.74 -4.64 8.28
CA ASP A 121 -7.57 -5.85 7.48
C ASP A 121 -7.33 -5.52 5.99
N SER A 122 -6.62 -4.42 5.69
CA SER A 122 -6.31 -4.05 4.30
C SER A 122 -5.24 -4.94 3.63
N PHE A 123 -5.01 -6.15 4.17
CA PHE A 123 -4.15 -7.17 3.58
C PHE A 123 -4.92 -8.13 2.65
N ARG A 124 -6.27 -8.12 2.63
CA ARG A 124 -7.07 -9.11 1.87
C ARG A 124 -7.48 -8.73 0.44
N GLU A 125 -7.23 -7.52 -0.05
CA GLU A 125 -7.78 -7.08 -1.36
C GLU A 125 -6.78 -6.91 -2.51
N THR A 126 -5.59 -7.54 -2.49
CA THR A 126 -4.71 -7.57 -3.68
C THR A 126 -4.28 -8.95 -4.18
N SER A 127 -4.81 -10.03 -3.62
CA SER A 127 -4.47 -11.40 -4.06
C SER A 127 -5.51 -12.07 -4.98
N SER A 128 -6.59 -11.39 -5.37
CA SER A 128 -7.66 -11.99 -6.18
C SER A 128 -8.02 -11.21 -7.46
N THR A 129 -7.05 -10.62 -8.17
CA THR A 129 -7.27 -10.25 -9.60
C THR A 129 -5.95 -10.17 -10.37
N LYS A 130 -5.40 -11.32 -10.75
CA LYS A 130 -4.61 -11.59 -11.99
C LYS A 130 -4.06 -13.02 -11.95
N SER A 131 -4.97 -13.99 -11.93
CA SER A 131 -4.75 -15.29 -12.55
C SER A 131 -5.81 -15.39 -13.64
N ASN A 132 -5.47 -16.07 -14.73
CA ASN A 132 -6.27 -16.30 -15.95
C ASN A 132 -5.96 -15.30 -17.07
N ASN A 133 -4.81 -15.50 -17.72
CA ASN A 133 -4.75 -15.62 -19.18
C ASN A 133 -3.33 -16.00 -19.63
N THR A 134 -2.96 -17.27 -19.48
CA THR A 134 -1.93 -17.89 -20.32
C THR A 134 -2.16 -19.40 -20.38
N ASP A 135 -3.22 -19.85 -21.05
CA ASP A 135 -3.29 -21.23 -21.53
C ASP A 135 -4.32 -21.33 -22.64
N SER A 136 -3.90 -21.08 -23.89
CA SER A 136 -4.53 -21.53 -25.14
C SER A 136 -3.73 -21.03 -26.34
N ASN A 137 -2.55 -21.60 -26.61
CA ASN A 137 -2.18 -21.93 -28.00
C ASN A 137 -0.98 -22.90 -28.07
N LYS A 138 -1.25 -24.19 -27.88
CA LYS A 138 -0.34 -25.25 -28.27
C LYS A 138 -1.10 -26.50 -28.68
N LYS A 139 -1.82 -26.42 -29.82
CA LYS A 139 -2.27 -27.61 -30.57
C LYS A 139 -2.71 -27.27 -32.01
N HIS A 140 -1.73 -27.08 -32.89
CA HIS A 140 -1.88 -27.51 -34.28
C HIS A 140 -0.52 -27.88 -34.85
N GLN A 141 -0.24 -29.18 -34.89
CA GLN A 141 0.79 -29.78 -35.72
C GLN A 141 0.11 -30.40 -36.95
N ASN A 142 0.78 -30.25 -38.09
CA ASN A 142 0.79 -31.12 -39.27
C ASN A 142 -0.52 -31.35 -40.04
N ASN A 143 -0.56 -30.81 -41.26
CA ASN A 143 -0.52 -31.61 -42.50
C ASN A 143 -0.61 -30.69 -43.73
N GLU A 144 0.48 -30.54 -44.49
CA GLU A 144 0.41 -30.64 -45.96
C GLU A 144 1.81 -30.72 -46.57
N LYS A 145 2.00 -31.74 -47.40
CA LYS A 145 3.21 -32.02 -48.17
C LYS A 145 2.76 -32.53 -49.54
N VAL A 146 2.64 -31.68 -50.56
CA VAL A 146 2.55 -32.06 -52.00
C VAL A 146 3.01 -30.86 -52.87
N VAL A 147 4.28 -30.83 -53.32
CA VAL A 147 4.83 -31.00 -54.71
C VAL A 147 5.09 -29.66 -55.45
N PRO A 148 6.28 -29.47 -56.08
CA PRO A 148 6.61 -28.26 -56.83
C PRO A 148 6.20 -28.36 -58.32
N VAL A 149 6.00 -27.20 -58.95
CA VAL A 149 6.03 -27.01 -60.41
C VAL A 149 7.22 -26.12 -60.74
#